data_AF-A0A5R1NWH5-F1
#
_entry.id   AF-A0A5R1NWH5-F1
#
_cell.length_a   1.000
_cell.length_b   1.000
_cell.length_c   1.000
_cell.angle_alpha   90.00
_cell.angle_beta   90.00
_cell.angle_gamma   90.00
#
_symmetry.space_group_name_H-M   'P 1'
#
loop_
_entity.id
_entity.type
_entity.pdbx_description
1 polymer ?
#
loop_
_entity_poly.entity_id
_entity_poly.type
_entity_poly.pdbx_seq_one_letter_code
_entity_poly.pdbx_strand_id
1 'polypeptide(L)'
;MRIDFTSDSFPNVRARGKRIMASCFIKLGHGHFSEPPGDSKYAFPVQSFNQFPVIYRLGVISAAKDGSMTVTLTRMPAAVEPVSTRRGARWRLPIGLGLFGFLASFAGSWIPSFWGDEAASVMSAERTLPSLFGMLKNVDAVHGFYYLFLHFWIQAFGPSELSVRLPSAIAVGFVVAGTFVLGRMLFTRNVGIAAARICAVLPRTSYMGADARSYAFSTAIAVWITVLFLMLLRNKFSSTVSRRLAWLGYAVAVTIGIYLFLYLGLLLFVHGVFLDTARSYRHHQKYWLGAAALAVTLAIPILAIGYSQRGQIAFLAHAPNVRELVQRIQTALRGRVAEIVFVDDSNDDTPTVIGQVAAEAEIPVRLIRRDQPVGGPSGAVLVGLAESTSDWCIVMDGDLQHPPEVIPVLLSSGIDQDPDIVVASRHVNGGSSEGLSGRLRHLVSASATVLVRAMFPTRLRNCTDPMTGFFAIRRCAVDLDSLRPRGFKILLGILAHNTITVIEEPFVFGHRHAGESNAVNKVKPQENDPAIW
;
A
#
# COMPACT_ATOMS: atom_id res chain seq x y z
N MET A 1 -7.22 -11.82 50.36
CA MET A 1 -8.42 -12.64 50.10
C MET A 1 -8.16 -13.98 50.76
N ARG A 2 -8.96 -14.39 51.74
CA ARG A 2 -8.90 -15.75 52.30
C ARG A 2 -9.94 -16.54 51.51
N ILE A 3 -9.51 -17.58 50.80
CA ILE A 3 -10.38 -18.45 50.01
C ILE A 3 -10.23 -19.82 50.65
N ASP A 4 -11.30 -20.27 51.31
CA ASP A 4 -11.33 -21.59 51.93
C ASP A 4 -11.71 -22.60 50.85
N PHE A 5 -10.85 -23.59 50.62
CA PHE A 5 -11.11 -24.69 49.70
C PHE A 5 -11.45 -25.94 50.51
N THR A 6 -12.56 -26.60 50.18
CA THR A 6 -12.87 -27.94 50.68
C THR A 6 -12.04 -29.00 49.95
N SER A 7 -11.67 -30.06 50.67
CA SER A 7 -10.68 -31.08 50.28
C SER A 7 -10.95 -31.79 48.95
N ASP A 8 -12.16 -31.72 48.42
CA ASP A 8 -12.60 -32.47 47.23
C ASP A 8 -12.18 -31.82 45.91
N SER A 9 -11.56 -30.63 45.95
CA SER A 9 -11.21 -29.86 44.74
C SER A 9 -9.93 -30.35 44.03
N PHE A 10 -9.20 -31.31 44.60
CA PHE A 10 -7.91 -31.79 44.07
C PHE A 10 -7.71 -33.31 44.23
N PRO A 11 -8.25 -34.15 43.34
CA PRO A 11 -8.17 -35.61 43.48
C PRO A 11 -6.76 -36.22 43.33
N ASN A 12 -5.73 -35.43 42.97
CA ASN A 12 -4.39 -35.95 42.61
C ASN A 12 -3.21 -35.40 43.43
N VAL A 13 -3.42 -34.73 44.57
CA VAL A 13 -2.30 -34.24 45.39
C VAL A 13 -2.03 -35.20 46.57
N ARG A 14 -1.19 -36.23 46.34
CA ARG A 14 -0.65 -37.03 47.45
C ARG A 14 0.45 -36.24 48.17
N ALA A 15 0.18 -35.90 49.43
CA ALA A 15 1.17 -35.30 50.32
C ALA A 15 2.25 -36.34 50.69
N ARG A 16 3.46 -36.20 50.15
CA ARG A 16 4.68 -36.69 50.79
C ARG A 16 5.55 -35.48 51.11
N GLY A 17 5.92 -35.35 52.38
CA GLY A 17 6.60 -34.20 52.93
C GLY A 17 7.87 -33.84 52.17
N LYS A 18 7.80 -32.77 51.39
CA LYS A 18 8.85 -31.81 51.00
C LYS A 18 8.20 -30.75 50.13
N ARG A 19 8.57 -29.48 50.33
CA ARG A 19 8.03 -28.29 49.65
C ARG A 19 7.83 -28.55 48.14
N ILE A 20 6.58 -28.52 47.68
CA ILE A 20 6.25 -28.56 46.25
C ILE A 20 6.18 -27.10 45.77
N MET A 21 7.14 -26.65 44.97
CA MET A 21 6.95 -25.46 44.12
C MET A 21 6.26 -25.92 42.84
N ALA A 22 4.95 -25.71 42.76
CA ALA A 22 4.19 -25.84 41.51
C ALA A 22 3.74 -24.45 41.06
N SER A 23 4.20 -24.01 39.89
CA SER A 23 3.68 -22.79 39.24
C SER A 23 2.37 -23.14 38.52
N CYS A 24 1.24 -23.05 39.22
CA CYS A 24 -0.08 -23.28 38.63
C CYS A 24 -0.75 -21.93 38.30
N PHE A 25 -1.08 -21.69 37.03
CA PHE A 25 -1.85 -20.53 36.59
C PHE A 25 -3.35 -20.86 36.66
N ILE A 26 -4.10 -20.26 37.58
CA ILE A 26 -5.55 -20.49 37.70
C ILE A 26 -6.31 -19.28 37.15
N LYS A 27 -7.17 -19.53 36.15
CA LYS A 27 -8.12 -18.56 35.59
C LYS A 27 -9.44 -18.71 36.34
N LEU A 28 -9.77 -17.79 37.25
CA LEU A 28 -11.05 -17.81 37.95
C LEU A 28 -12.15 -17.28 37.02
N GLY A 29 -13.10 -18.14 36.66
CA GLY A 29 -14.28 -17.81 35.88
C GLY A 29 -15.41 -17.20 36.73
N HIS A 30 -16.30 -16.45 36.08
CA HIS A 30 -17.47 -15.83 36.71
C HIS A 30 -18.44 -16.89 37.28
N GLY A 31 -18.49 -17.02 38.61
CA GLY A 31 -19.50 -17.80 39.33
C GLY A 31 -20.25 -16.92 40.32
N HIS A 32 -21.58 -16.98 40.30
CA HIS A 32 -22.46 -16.41 41.32
C HIS A 32 -22.24 -17.12 42.66
N PHE A 33 -21.93 -16.36 43.71
CA PHE A 33 -21.93 -16.86 45.09
C PHE A 33 -23.23 -16.40 45.77
N SER A 34 -24.02 -17.34 46.24
CA SER A 34 -25.17 -17.11 47.12
C SER A 34 -24.71 -16.81 48.55
N GLU A 35 -25.37 -15.86 49.22
CA GLU A 35 -25.14 -15.52 50.62
C GLU A 35 -25.39 -16.72 51.56
N PRO A 36 -24.56 -16.94 52.59
CA PRO A 36 -24.89 -17.88 53.66
C PRO A 36 -25.80 -17.20 54.70
N PRO A 37 -26.68 -17.95 55.38
CA PRO A 37 -27.49 -17.40 56.46
C PRO A 37 -26.68 -17.31 57.76
N GLY A 38 -26.75 -16.17 58.45
CA GLY A 38 -26.43 -16.06 59.88
C GLY A 38 -25.12 -15.35 60.26
N ASP A 39 -25.27 -14.24 60.97
CA ASP A 39 -24.36 -13.63 61.94
C ASP A 39 -22.85 -13.58 61.63
N SER A 40 -22.43 -12.53 60.91
CA SER A 40 -21.09 -11.95 61.13
C SER A 40 -21.06 -10.44 60.89
N LYS A 41 -20.63 -9.71 61.92
CA LYS A 41 -20.55 -8.24 62.00
C LYS A 41 -19.37 -7.66 61.19
N TYR A 42 -19.32 -7.81 59.86
CA TYR A 42 -18.44 -6.95 59.03
C TYR A 42 -19.01 -6.83 57.60
N ALA A 43 -19.89 -5.85 57.39
CA ALA A 43 -20.33 -5.46 56.06
C ALA A 43 -19.22 -4.63 55.38
N PHE A 44 -18.69 -5.10 54.25
CA PHE A 44 -17.92 -4.27 53.33
C PHE A 44 -18.59 -4.28 51.95
N PRO A 45 -18.74 -3.11 51.29
CA PRO A 45 -19.48 -3.03 50.03
C PRO A 45 -18.69 -3.68 48.90
N VAL A 46 -19.28 -4.66 48.24
CA VAL A 46 -18.74 -5.27 47.02
C VAL A 46 -19.05 -4.35 45.84
N GLN A 47 -18.13 -3.44 45.52
CA GLN A 47 -18.14 -2.77 44.21
C GLN A 47 -17.58 -3.72 43.15
N SER A 48 -18.39 -3.99 42.13
CA SER A 48 -18.08 -4.84 40.98
C SER A 48 -16.93 -4.29 40.14
N PHE A 49 -15.70 -4.73 40.41
CA PHE A 49 -14.53 -4.44 39.59
C PHE A 49 -14.43 -5.41 38.40
N ASN A 50 -15.08 -5.07 37.29
CA ASN A 50 -14.82 -5.68 35.98
C ASN A 50 -13.65 -4.96 35.29
N GLN A 51 -12.41 -5.42 35.52
CA GLN A 51 -11.23 -4.88 34.81
C GLN A 51 -10.13 -5.92 34.63
N PHE A 52 -10.01 -6.48 33.42
CA PHE A 52 -8.83 -7.20 32.89
C PHE A 52 -8.36 -8.44 33.72
N PRO A 53 -7.60 -9.40 33.15
CA PRO A 53 -7.05 -10.48 33.95
C PRO A 53 -6.02 -9.91 34.95
N VAL A 54 -6.41 -9.84 36.22
CA VAL A 54 -5.48 -9.49 37.31
C VAL A 54 -4.59 -10.72 37.54
N ILE A 55 -3.30 -10.59 37.24
CA ILE A 55 -2.33 -11.66 37.48
C ILE A 55 -1.96 -11.63 38.97
N TYR A 56 -2.34 -12.68 39.69
CA TYR A 56 -1.92 -12.91 41.07
C TYR A 56 -0.72 -13.85 41.07
N ARG A 57 0.29 -13.57 41.90
CA ARG A 57 1.33 -14.54 42.22
C ARG A 57 0.83 -15.40 43.39
N LEU A 58 0.75 -16.71 43.18
CA LEU A 58 0.44 -17.63 44.28
C LEU A 58 1.70 -17.77 45.16
N GLY A 59 1.56 -17.39 46.43
CA GLY A 59 2.58 -17.56 47.47
C GLY A 59 2.45 -18.88 48.21
N VAL A 60 3.27 -19.04 49.25
CA VAL A 60 3.41 -20.25 50.06
C VAL A 60 2.05 -20.79 50.52
N ILE A 61 1.84 -22.09 50.29
CA ILE A 61 0.70 -22.84 50.79
C ILE A 61 1.11 -23.40 52.15
N SER A 62 0.47 -22.93 53.22
CA SER A 62 0.63 -23.50 54.56
C SER A 62 -0.61 -24.33 54.87
N ALA A 63 -0.43 -25.61 55.17
CA ALA A 63 -1.49 -26.47 55.68
C ALA A 63 -1.40 -26.51 57.21
N ALA A 64 -2.48 -26.12 57.89
CA ALA A 64 -2.60 -26.31 59.33
C ALA A 64 -3.00 -27.77 59.64
N LYS A 65 -2.72 -28.21 60.88
CA LYS A 65 -2.99 -29.60 61.32
C LYS A 65 -4.48 -29.97 61.33
N ASP A 66 -5.36 -28.99 61.24
CA ASP A 66 -6.83 -29.15 61.17
C ASP A 66 -7.36 -29.32 59.74
N GLY A 67 -6.47 -29.39 58.74
CA GLY A 67 -6.84 -29.55 57.33
C GLY A 67 -7.12 -28.24 56.60
N SER A 68 -7.04 -27.09 57.27
CA SER A 68 -7.18 -25.79 56.60
C SER A 68 -5.92 -25.42 55.80
N MET A 69 -6.12 -24.98 54.55
CA MET A 69 -5.05 -24.49 53.67
C MET A 69 -5.09 -22.96 53.57
N THR A 70 -4.00 -22.29 53.92
CA THR A 70 -3.84 -20.86 53.72
C THR A 70 -3.01 -20.60 52.46
N VAL A 71 -3.61 -19.96 51.47
CA VAL A 71 -2.94 -19.52 50.23
C VAL A 71 -2.75 -18.01 50.28
N THR A 72 -1.51 -17.54 50.23
CA THR A 72 -1.24 -16.10 50.13
C THR A 72 -1.25 -15.67 48.67
N LEU A 73 -2.26 -14.91 48.26
CA LEU A 73 -2.31 -14.31 46.92
C LEU A 73 -1.69 -12.91 46.96
N THR A 74 -0.52 -12.73 46.36
CA THR A 74 0.07 -11.40 46.20
C THR A 74 -0.41 -10.82 44.88
N ARG A 75 -1.21 -9.75 44.95
CA ARG A 75 -1.58 -8.98 43.76
C ARG A 75 -0.30 -8.39 43.17
N MET A 76 0.06 -8.77 41.95
CA MET A 76 1.14 -8.07 41.27
C MET A 76 0.64 -6.65 40.98
N PRO A 77 1.38 -5.59 41.39
CA PRO A 77 1.05 -4.25 40.94
C PRO A 77 1.08 -4.28 39.41
N ALA A 78 -0.03 -3.85 38.78
CA ALA A 78 0.05 -3.46 37.38
C ALA A 78 1.19 -2.46 37.31
N ALA A 79 2.23 -2.76 36.53
CA ALA A 79 3.39 -1.89 36.37
C ALA A 79 2.96 -0.60 35.66
N VAL A 80 2.33 0.30 36.43
CA VAL A 80 2.03 1.66 36.06
C VAL A 80 2.98 2.48 36.90
N GLU A 81 4.16 2.76 36.34
CA GLU A 81 5.09 3.70 36.94
C GLU A 81 4.34 5.01 37.26
N PRO A 82 4.58 5.62 38.45
CA PRO A 82 4.04 6.93 38.74
C PRO A 82 4.55 7.92 37.69
N VAL A 83 3.61 8.55 36.96
CA VAL A 83 3.91 9.51 35.91
C VAL A 83 4.58 10.73 36.54
N SER A 84 5.90 10.85 36.40
CA SER A 84 6.66 12.02 36.83
C SER A 84 6.07 13.31 36.25
N THR A 85 5.83 14.31 37.10
CA THR A 85 5.05 15.54 36.85
C THR A 85 5.74 16.61 35.99
N ARG A 86 6.94 16.37 35.46
CA ARG A 86 7.60 17.32 34.53
C ARG A 86 7.06 17.14 33.11
N ARG A 87 6.10 17.98 32.70
CA ARG A 87 5.51 18.02 31.33
C ARG A 87 6.57 17.95 30.22
N GLY A 88 7.73 18.57 30.40
CA GLY A 88 8.84 18.56 29.42
C GLY A 88 9.55 17.21 29.27
N ALA A 89 9.63 16.37 30.31
CA ALA A 89 10.26 15.06 30.22
C ALA A 89 9.37 14.03 29.49
N ARG A 90 8.05 14.26 29.47
CA ARG A 90 7.07 13.34 28.86
C ARG A 90 7.17 13.24 27.34
N TRP A 91 7.64 14.30 26.68
CA TRP A 91 7.72 14.39 25.21
C TRP A 91 9.12 14.15 24.65
N ARG A 92 10.18 14.21 25.46
CA ARG A 92 11.57 14.00 25.01
C ARG A 92 11.75 12.68 24.27
N LEU A 93 11.20 11.60 24.79
CA LEU A 93 11.34 10.27 24.18
C LEU A 93 10.56 10.14 22.84
N PRO A 94 9.26 10.48 22.75
CA PRO A 94 8.57 10.51 21.46
C PRO A 94 9.25 11.41 20.43
N ILE A 95 9.70 12.60 20.83
CA ILE A 95 10.42 13.53 19.95
C ILE A 95 11.73 12.92 19.46
N GLY A 96 12.52 12.31 20.36
CA GLY A 96 13.78 11.66 19.97
C GLY A 96 13.57 10.48 19.01
N LEU A 97 12.54 9.66 19.24
CA LEU A 97 12.17 8.56 18.34
C LEU A 97 11.66 9.08 17.00
N GLY A 98 10.85 10.15 17.00
CA GLY A 98 10.37 10.81 15.79
C GLY A 98 11.52 11.42 14.97
N LEU A 99 12.46 12.10 15.63
CA LEU A 99 13.66 12.65 14.99
C LEU A 99 14.51 11.53 14.37
N PHE A 100 14.66 10.39 15.05
CA PHE A 100 15.33 9.22 14.47
C PHE A 100 14.61 8.72 13.22
N GLY A 101 13.28 8.59 13.24
CA GLY A 101 12.49 8.21 12.07
C GLY A 101 12.63 9.18 10.90
N PHE A 102 12.54 10.48 11.17
CA PHE A 102 12.77 11.54 10.19
C PHE A 102 14.14 11.42 9.54
N LEU A 103 15.21 11.36 10.34
CA LEU A 103 16.59 11.27 9.85
C LEU A 103 16.81 10.00 9.02
N ALA A 104 16.26 8.87 9.46
CA ALA A 104 16.37 7.60 8.75
C ALA A 104 15.65 7.62 7.40
N SER A 105 14.52 8.32 7.27
CA SER A 105 13.82 8.46 5.98
C SER A 105 14.36 9.57 5.09
N PHE A 106 14.95 10.63 5.67
CA PHE A 106 15.45 11.78 4.94
C PHE A 106 16.87 11.56 4.39
N ALA A 107 17.70 10.78 5.08
CA ALA A 107 19.08 10.55 4.67
C ALA A 107 19.15 9.88 3.29
N GLY A 108 19.77 10.56 2.32
CA GLY A 108 19.90 10.09 0.94
C GLY A 108 18.60 10.13 0.14
N SER A 109 17.51 10.67 0.69
CA SER A 109 16.23 10.73 -0.01
C SER A 109 16.26 11.65 -1.22
N TRP A 110 17.26 12.54 -1.35
CA TRP A 110 17.43 13.44 -2.48
C TRP A 110 18.28 12.86 -3.62
N ILE A 111 18.85 11.66 -3.45
CA ILE A 111 19.76 11.05 -4.43
C ILE A 111 18.99 10.52 -5.65
N PRO A 112 17.89 9.77 -5.50
CA PRO A 112 17.11 9.33 -6.66
C PRO A 112 16.37 10.51 -7.27
N SER A 113 16.29 10.58 -8.59
CA SER A 113 15.36 11.53 -9.25
C SER A 113 13.90 11.17 -8.94
N PHE A 114 12.97 12.07 -9.26
CA PHE A 114 11.55 11.73 -9.21
C PHE A 114 11.24 10.53 -10.12
N TRP A 115 10.55 9.54 -9.57
CA TRP A 115 9.81 8.56 -10.39
C TRP A 115 8.46 9.15 -10.81
N GLY A 116 7.78 8.49 -11.77
CA GLY A 116 6.66 9.09 -12.51
C GLY A 116 5.56 9.68 -11.62
N ASP A 117 5.25 9.01 -10.53
CA ASP A 117 4.20 9.39 -9.59
C ASP A 117 4.56 10.60 -8.71
N GLU A 118 5.83 10.75 -8.32
CA GLU A 118 6.30 11.98 -7.66
C GLU A 118 6.35 13.15 -8.63
N ALA A 119 6.85 12.90 -9.84
CA ALA A 119 6.92 13.91 -10.89
C ALA A 119 5.51 14.44 -11.22
N ALA A 120 4.50 13.58 -11.29
CA ALA A 120 3.10 14.00 -11.48
C ALA A 120 2.60 14.92 -10.35
N SER A 121 2.99 14.65 -9.11
CA SER A 121 2.63 15.48 -7.95
C SER A 121 3.31 16.85 -8.01
N VAL A 122 4.62 16.88 -8.32
CA VAL A 122 5.41 18.11 -8.47
C VAL A 122 4.91 18.95 -9.64
N MET A 123 4.73 18.35 -10.82
CA MET A 123 4.18 19.03 -12.01
C MET A 123 2.78 19.58 -11.77
N SER A 124 1.94 18.87 -11.00
CA SER A 124 0.61 19.36 -10.64
C SER A 124 0.71 20.56 -9.71
N ALA A 125 1.62 20.51 -8.73
CA ALA A 125 1.83 21.56 -7.75
C ALA A 125 2.54 22.81 -8.32
N GLU A 126 3.32 22.71 -9.38
CA GLU A 126 3.94 23.86 -10.06
C GLU A 126 2.96 24.68 -10.91
N ARG A 127 1.77 24.15 -11.19
CA ARG A 127 0.73 24.88 -11.94
C ARG A 127 0.30 26.14 -11.20
N THR A 128 -0.13 27.15 -11.94
CA THR A 128 -0.86 28.29 -11.35
C THR A 128 -2.14 27.80 -10.68
N LEU A 129 -2.61 28.49 -9.63
CA LEU A 129 -3.84 28.09 -8.92
C LEU A 129 -5.05 27.89 -9.86
N PRO A 130 -5.35 28.78 -10.83
CA PRO A 130 -6.44 28.54 -11.76
C PRO A 130 -6.27 27.26 -12.60
N SER A 131 -5.04 26.98 -13.07
CA SER A 131 -4.74 25.77 -13.83
C SER A 131 -4.83 24.51 -12.97
N LEU A 132 -4.35 24.57 -11.72
CA LEU A 132 -4.47 23.48 -10.75
C LEU A 132 -5.93 23.16 -10.48
N PHE A 133 -6.76 24.16 -10.15
CA PHE A 133 -8.20 23.94 -9.92
C PHE A 133 -8.94 23.48 -11.19
N GLY A 134 -8.54 23.97 -12.37
CA GLY A 134 -9.07 23.48 -13.65
C GLY A 134 -8.75 22.00 -13.89
N MET A 135 -7.52 21.58 -13.57
CA MET A 135 -7.12 20.18 -13.62
C MET A 135 -7.90 19.34 -12.61
N LEU A 136 -7.97 19.77 -11.34
CA LEU A 136 -8.66 19.04 -10.27
C LEU A 136 -10.15 18.81 -10.54
N LYS A 137 -10.83 19.72 -11.23
CA LYS A 137 -12.25 19.53 -11.61
C LYS A 137 -12.45 18.32 -12.52
N ASN A 138 -11.48 18.00 -13.36
CA ASN A 138 -11.59 16.99 -14.41
C ASN A 138 -10.73 15.74 -14.13
N VAL A 139 -9.66 15.90 -13.36
CA VAL A 139 -8.60 14.92 -13.17
C VAL A 139 -8.13 14.94 -11.71
N ASP A 140 -8.11 13.76 -11.08
CA ASP A 140 -7.35 13.48 -9.87
C ASP A 140 -7.64 14.39 -8.66
N ALA A 141 -8.91 14.80 -8.50
CA ALA A 141 -9.37 15.66 -7.40
C ALA A 141 -8.98 15.15 -6.01
N VAL A 142 -8.92 13.82 -5.85
CA VAL A 142 -8.66 13.13 -4.59
C VAL A 142 -7.27 13.41 -4.01
N HIS A 143 -6.32 13.85 -4.84
CA HIS A 143 -4.99 14.28 -4.42
C HIS A 143 -4.86 15.80 -4.30
N GLY A 144 -5.91 16.55 -4.63
CA GLY A 144 -5.87 18.01 -4.76
C GLY A 144 -5.48 18.75 -3.49
N PHE A 145 -5.88 18.24 -2.32
CA PHE A 145 -5.47 18.83 -1.03
C PHE A 145 -3.95 18.74 -0.83
N TYR A 146 -3.35 17.61 -1.22
CA TYR A 146 -1.90 17.41 -1.16
C TYR A 146 -1.18 18.28 -2.20
N TYR A 147 -1.70 18.37 -3.42
CA TYR A 147 -1.12 19.24 -4.46
C TYR A 147 -1.16 20.72 -4.06
N LEU A 148 -2.23 21.17 -3.41
CA LEU A 148 -2.34 22.54 -2.91
C LEU A 148 -1.32 22.83 -1.80
N PHE A 149 -1.13 21.90 -0.86
CA PHE A 149 -0.06 21.99 0.13
C PHE A 149 1.30 22.11 -0.55
N LEU A 150 1.58 21.22 -1.51
CA LEU A 150 2.86 21.17 -2.20
C LEU A 150 3.09 22.43 -3.07
N HIS A 151 2.04 23.02 -3.64
CA HIS A 151 2.10 24.26 -4.42
C HIS A 151 2.73 25.40 -3.60
N PHE A 152 2.19 25.65 -2.41
CA PHE A 152 2.73 26.69 -1.52
C PHE A 152 4.10 26.32 -0.97
N TRP A 153 4.36 25.03 -0.75
CA TRP A 153 5.68 24.56 -0.32
C TRP A 153 6.76 24.81 -1.38
N ILE A 154 6.48 24.46 -2.64
CA ILE A 154 7.39 24.66 -3.78
C ILE A 154 7.65 26.15 -4.00
N GLN A 155 6.64 27.02 -3.84
CA GLN A 155 6.84 28.47 -3.91
C GLN A 155 7.82 28.98 -2.85
N ALA A 156 7.83 28.38 -1.67
CA ALA A 156 8.69 28.81 -0.57
C ALA A 156 10.10 28.21 -0.63
N PHE A 157 10.23 26.94 -1.04
CA PHE A 157 11.49 26.17 -0.90
C PHE A 157 12.04 25.60 -2.22
N GLY A 158 11.32 25.78 -3.33
CA GLY A 158 11.67 25.27 -4.65
C GLY A 158 11.26 23.81 -4.89
N PRO A 159 11.28 23.35 -6.15
CA PRO A 159 10.80 22.02 -6.56
C PRO A 159 11.86 20.90 -6.54
N SER A 160 13.01 21.12 -5.89
CA SER A 160 14.07 20.10 -5.83
C SER A 160 13.64 18.85 -5.07
N GLU A 161 14.23 17.70 -5.40
CA GLU A 161 13.97 16.40 -4.76
C GLU A 161 14.11 16.47 -3.25
N LEU A 162 15.14 17.17 -2.77
CA LEU A 162 15.36 17.40 -1.35
C LEU A 162 14.21 18.20 -0.74
N SER A 163 13.80 19.29 -1.38
CA SER A 163 12.77 20.20 -0.88
C SER A 163 11.41 19.52 -0.80
N VAL A 164 10.97 18.85 -1.86
CA VAL A 164 9.60 18.30 -1.93
C VAL A 164 9.43 17.00 -1.14
N ARG A 165 10.52 16.26 -0.87
CA ARG A 165 10.49 15.07 0.00
C ARG A 165 10.65 15.40 1.48
N LEU A 166 11.20 16.58 1.83
CA LEU A 166 11.39 17.00 3.22
C LEU A 166 10.09 16.95 4.06
N PRO A 167 8.93 17.45 3.59
CA PRO A 167 7.69 17.35 4.34
C PRO A 167 7.25 15.92 4.63
N SER A 168 7.41 15.01 3.65
CA SER A 168 7.10 13.59 3.82
C SER A 168 8.00 12.94 4.88
N ALA A 169 9.30 13.23 4.86
CA ALA A 169 10.21 12.75 5.90
C ALA A 169 9.84 13.28 7.29
N ILE A 170 9.46 14.56 7.40
CA ILE A 170 8.98 15.13 8.67
C ILE A 170 7.71 14.40 9.14
N ALA A 171 6.78 14.13 8.22
CA ALA A 171 5.57 13.36 8.52
C ALA A 171 5.90 11.95 9.02
N VAL A 172 6.92 11.27 8.48
CA VAL A 172 7.43 10.00 9.02
C VAL A 172 7.89 10.14 10.48
N GLY A 173 8.56 11.24 10.83
CA GLY A 173 8.89 11.52 12.22
C GLY A 173 7.65 11.57 13.13
N PHE A 174 6.56 12.18 12.65
CA PHE A 174 5.27 12.16 13.35
C PHE A 174 4.63 10.76 13.42
N VAL A 175 4.76 9.94 12.38
CA VAL A 175 4.32 8.53 12.40
C VAL A 175 5.02 7.75 13.50
N VAL A 176 6.35 7.84 13.58
CA VAL A 176 7.15 7.10 14.57
C VAL A 176 6.86 7.58 15.98
N ALA A 177 6.78 8.89 16.20
CA ALA A 177 6.43 9.47 17.50
C ALA A 177 5.01 9.05 17.94
N GLY A 178 4.04 9.12 17.02
CA GLY A 178 2.66 8.73 17.29
C GLY A 178 2.52 7.22 17.56
N THR A 179 3.30 6.39 16.87
CA THR A 179 3.33 4.93 17.08
C THR A 179 3.83 4.59 18.49
N PHE A 180 4.87 5.29 18.98
CA PHE A 180 5.29 5.17 20.39
C PHE A 180 4.14 5.54 21.34
N VAL A 181 3.45 6.64 21.08
CA VAL A 181 2.34 7.12 21.92
C VAL A 181 1.21 6.11 21.94
N LEU A 182 0.80 5.58 20.79
CA LEU A 182 -0.22 4.53 20.68
C LEU A 182 0.18 3.26 21.44
N GLY A 183 1.39 2.75 21.21
CA GLY A 183 1.87 1.54 21.88
C GLY A 183 1.93 1.70 23.40
N ARG A 184 2.36 2.88 23.88
CA ARG A 184 2.32 3.22 25.31
C ARG A 184 0.90 3.32 25.85
N MET A 185 -0.03 3.88 25.08
CA MET A 185 -1.43 4.02 25.50
C MET A 185 -2.09 2.66 25.59
N LEU A 186 -1.95 1.81 24.58
CA LEU A 186 -2.64 0.51 24.51
C LEU A 186 -2.00 -0.56 25.39
N PHE A 187 -0.67 -0.51 25.58
CA PHE A 187 0.09 -1.55 26.28
C PHE A 187 1.02 -0.93 27.33
N THR A 188 2.33 -1.02 27.11
CA THR A 188 3.37 -0.57 28.04
C THR A 188 4.37 0.34 27.33
N ARG A 189 5.19 1.05 28.12
CA ARG A 189 6.27 1.90 27.60
C ARG A 189 7.24 1.12 26.71
N ASN A 190 7.62 -0.09 27.10
CA ASN A 190 8.58 -0.91 26.35
C ASN A 190 8.00 -1.37 25.01
N VAL A 191 6.71 -1.74 24.97
CA VAL A 191 6.02 -2.05 23.72
C VAL A 191 5.99 -0.83 22.80
N GLY A 192 5.71 0.36 23.34
CA GLY A 192 5.78 1.61 22.57
C GLY A 192 7.17 1.88 21.98
N ILE A 193 8.25 1.67 22.74
CA ILE A 193 9.63 1.85 22.25
C ILE A 193 9.94 0.85 21.13
N ALA A 194 9.60 -0.43 21.33
CA ALA A 194 9.83 -1.47 20.33
C ALA A 194 9.06 -1.18 19.04
N ALA A 195 7.78 -0.84 19.14
CA ALA A 195 6.93 -0.50 18.00
C ALA A 195 7.48 0.70 17.21
N ALA A 196 7.91 1.76 17.90
CA ALA A 196 8.47 2.94 17.24
C ALA A 196 9.82 2.65 16.56
N ARG A 197 10.69 1.84 17.17
CA ARG A 197 11.95 1.42 16.54
C ARG A 197 11.71 0.59 15.28
N ILE A 198 10.81 -0.39 15.35
CA ILE A 198 10.42 -1.19 14.18
C ILE A 198 9.83 -0.28 13.11
N CYS A 199 8.91 0.61 13.48
CA CYS A 199 8.29 1.56 12.55
C CYS A 199 9.33 2.44 11.85
N ALA A 200 10.36 2.92 12.57
CA ALA A 200 11.38 3.81 12.03
C ALA A 200 12.31 3.16 11.00
N VAL A 201 12.55 1.85 11.11
CA VAL A 201 13.45 1.11 10.20
C VAL A 201 12.70 0.26 9.18
N LEU A 202 11.36 0.22 9.25
CA LEU A 202 10.55 -0.53 8.31
C LEU A 202 10.72 0.07 6.91
N PRO A 203 11.09 -0.72 5.88
CA PRO A 203 11.34 -0.20 4.53
C PRO A 203 10.17 0.62 3.97
N ARG A 204 8.92 0.24 4.29
CA ARG A 204 7.74 0.98 3.85
C ARG A 204 7.62 2.37 4.48
N THR A 205 8.06 2.52 5.72
CA THR A 205 8.09 3.81 6.43
C THR A 205 9.19 4.71 5.89
N SER A 206 10.38 4.17 5.65
CA SER A 206 11.46 4.93 5.01
C SER A 206 11.07 5.36 3.59
N TYR A 207 10.45 4.45 2.82
CA TYR A 207 9.98 4.71 1.46
C TYR A 207 8.97 5.87 1.41
N MET A 208 7.94 5.87 2.27
CA MET A 208 6.96 6.98 2.28
C MET A 208 7.59 8.33 2.63
N GLY A 209 8.68 8.36 3.40
CA GLY A 209 9.39 9.60 3.73
C GLY A 209 10.31 10.10 2.63
N ALA A 210 10.74 9.20 1.74
CA ALA A 210 11.51 9.50 0.55
C ALA A 210 10.63 9.66 -0.71
N ASP A 211 9.30 9.71 -0.55
CA ASP A 211 8.33 9.82 -1.63
C ASP A 211 7.53 11.11 -1.45
N ALA A 212 7.53 12.00 -2.44
CA ALA A 212 6.81 13.26 -2.48
C ALA A 212 5.30 13.05 -2.76
N ARG A 213 4.69 12.10 -2.06
CA ARG A 213 3.26 11.76 -2.10
C ARG A 213 2.62 11.84 -0.71
N SER A 214 1.29 11.84 -0.67
CA SER A 214 0.53 11.98 0.58
C SER A 214 0.69 10.83 1.58
N TYR A 215 1.31 9.70 1.22
CA TYR A 215 1.37 8.48 2.04
C TYR A 215 1.90 8.71 3.47
N ALA A 216 2.99 9.47 3.63
CA ALA A 216 3.55 9.76 4.94
C ALA A 216 2.61 10.63 5.78
N PHE A 217 2.02 11.66 5.19
CA PHE A 217 1.02 12.51 5.83
C PHE A 217 -0.23 11.72 6.23
N SER A 218 -0.75 10.88 5.33
CA SER A 218 -1.94 10.07 5.60
C SER A 218 -1.68 9.10 6.75
N THR A 219 -0.50 8.48 6.79
CA THR A 219 -0.12 7.59 7.89
C THR A 219 0.02 8.35 9.21
N ALA A 220 0.64 9.55 9.19
CA ALA A 220 0.78 10.38 10.37
C ALA A 220 -0.60 10.80 10.91
N ILE A 221 -1.48 11.28 10.03
CA ILE A 221 -2.85 11.65 10.38
C ILE A 221 -3.61 10.45 10.93
N ALA A 222 -3.52 9.26 10.32
CA ALA A 222 -4.18 8.05 10.82
C ALA A 222 -3.77 7.71 12.25
N VAL A 223 -2.45 7.70 12.51
CA VAL A 223 -1.89 7.43 13.83
C VAL A 223 -2.38 8.47 14.84
N TRP A 224 -2.32 9.76 14.50
CA TRP A 224 -2.68 10.84 15.44
C TRP A 224 -4.18 11.02 15.64
N ILE A 225 -5.03 10.72 14.65
CA ILE A 225 -6.48 10.59 14.84
C ILE A 225 -6.77 9.45 15.82
N THR A 226 -6.06 8.33 15.71
CA THR A 226 -6.23 7.19 16.64
C THR A 226 -5.77 7.56 18.04
N VAL A 227 -4.64 8.28 18.18
CA VAL A 227 -4.19 8.83 19.47
C VAL A 227 -5.25 9.76 20.05
N LEU A 228 -5.74 10.71 19.26
CA LEU A 228 -6.77 11.65 19.66
C LEU A 228 -8.03 10.91 20.13
N PHE A 229 -8.51 9.95 19.35
CA PHE A 229 -9.65 9.11 19.69
C PHE A 229 -9.46 8.41 21.05
N LEU A 230 -8.34 7.71 21.26
CA LEU A 230 -8.07 7.05 22.54
C LEU A 230 -7.90 8.06 23.69
N MET A 231 -7.39 9.25 23.42
CA MET A 231 -7.34 10.33 24.41
C MET A 231 -8.76 10.77 24.80
N LEU A 232 -9.66 10.98 23.83
CA LEU A 232 -11.06 11.34 24.09
C LEU A 232 -11.77 10.29 24.94
N LEU A 233 -11.53 9.00 24.71
CA LEU A 233 -12.13 7.91 25.49
C LEU A 233 -11.62 7.84 26.94
N ARG A 234 -10.38 8.28 27.18
CA ARG A 234 -9.74 8.21 28.50
C ARG A 234 -9.89 9.49 29.32
N ASN A 235 -10.13 10.62 28.67
CA ASN A 235 -10.14 11.91 29.33
C ASN A 235 -11.43 12.13 30.12
N LYS A 236 -11.30 12.68 31.33
CA LYS A 236 -12.46 13.18 32.08
C LYS A 236 -12.71 14.62 31.67
N PHE A 237 -13.85 14.87 31.03
CA PHE A 237 -14.24 16.22 30.64
C PHE A 237 -14.93 16.94 31.81
N SER A 238 -14.46 18.16 32.11
CA SER A 238 -15.04 19.01 33.15
C SER A 238 -16.46 19.49 32.81
N SER A 239 -16.74 19.71 31.51
CA SER A 239 -18.05 20.17 31.04
C SER A 239 -18.52 19.43 29.77
N THR A 240 -19.84 19.44 29.53
CA THR A 240 -20.42 18.91 28.29
C THR A 240 -19.96 19.68 27.05
N VAL A 241 -19.73 21.00 27.17
CA VAL A 241 -19.23 21.84 26.07
C VAL A 241 -17.82 21.43 25.68
N SER A 242 -16.91 21.28 26.65
CA SER A 242 -15.52 20.84 26.39
C SER A 242 -15.47 19.48 25.72
N ARG A 243 -16.36 18.56 26.11
CA ARG A 243 -16.50 17.26 25.45
C ARG A 243 -16.96 17.40 24.00
N ARG A 244 -18.00 18.20 23.73
CA ARG A 244 -18.49 18.43 22.36
C ARG A 244 -17.41 19.04 21.46
N LEU A 245 -16.69 20.05 21.94
CA LEU A 245 -15.58 20.67 21.21
C LEU A 245 -14.45 19.67 20.90
N ALA A 246 -14.14 18.76 21.83
CA ALA A 246 -13.11 17.76 21.62
C ALA A 246 -13.51 16.72 20.55
N TRP A 247 -14.78 16.29 20.52
CA TRP A 247 -15.33 15.44 19.47
C TRP A 247 -15.48 16.17 18.12
N LEU A 248 -15.75 17.48 18.13
CA LEU A 248 -15.69 18.32 16.93
C LEU A 248 -14.27 18.35 16.36
N GLY A 249 -13.24 18.51 17.21
CA GLY A 249 -11.84 18.43 16.78
C GLY A 249 -11.50 17.08 16.14
N TYR A 250 -12.02 15.97 16.68
CA TYR A 250 -11.90 14.66 16.05
C TYR A 250 -12.59 14.59 14.68
N ALA A 251 -13.82 15.12 14.54
CA ALA A 251 -14.52 15.15 13.25
C ALA A 251 -13.74 15.96 12.19
N VAL A 252 -13.21 17.13 12.57
CA VAL A 252 -12.39 17.98 11.70
C VAL A 252 -11.11 17.25 11.30
N ALA A 253 -10.42 16.60 12.23
CA ALA A 253 -9.20 15.84 11.92
C ALA A 253 -9.46 14.69 10.94
N VAL A 254 -10.54 13.94 11.13
CA VAL A 254 -10.96 12.88 10.19
C VAL A 254 -11.30 13.46 8.83
N THR A 255 -12.02 14.58 8.77
CA THR A 255 -12.37 15.27 7.52
C THR A 255 -11.12 15.66 6.75
N ILE A 256 -10.16 16.34 7.40
CA ILE A 256 -8.86 16.69 6.79
C ILE A 256 -8.14 15.43 6.29
N GLY A 257 -8.18 14.34 7.06
CA GLY A 257 -7.65 13.05 6.64
C GLY A 257 -8.30 12.54 5.35
N ILE A 258 -9.63 12.56 5.24
CA ILE A 258 -10.35 12.11 4.05
C ILE A 258 -10.01 12.97 2.83
N TYR A 259 -9.90 14.29 3.00
CA TYR A 259 -9.49 15.20 1.92
C TYR A 259 -8.05 14.97 1.45
N LEU A 260 -7.16 14.52 2.33
CA LEU A 260 -5.81 14.14 1.98
C LEU A 260 -5.76 12.76 1.30
N PHE A 261 -6.55 11.81 1.81
CA PHE A 261 -6.64 10.45 1.28
C PHE A 261 -7.96 9.79 1.69
N LEU A 262 -8.82 9.48 0.70
CA LEU A 262 -10.18 9.01 0.92
C LEU A 262 -10.30 7.80 1.87
N TYR A 263 -9.33 6.87 1.79
CA TYR A 263 -9.34 5.66 2.61
C TYR A 263 -9.18 5.91 4.11
N LEU A 264 -8.76 7.11 4.55
CA LEU A 264 -8.76 7.46 5.96
C LEU A 264 -10.17 7.51 6.56
N GLY A 265 -11.22 7.59 5.74
CA GLY A 265 -12.61 7.42 6.18
C GLY A 265 -12.87 6.04 6.80
N LEU A 266 -12.13 5.00 6.41
CA LEU A 266 -12.26 3.65 6.97
C LEU A 266 -11.87 3.59 8.46
N LEU A 267 -11.11 4.57 8.98
CA LEU A 267 -10.82 4.67 10.41
C LEU A 267 -12.10 4.86 11.24
N LEU A 268 -13.15 5.48 10.69
CA LEU A 268 -14.43 5.56 11.36
C LEU A 268 -14.97 4.16 11.67
N PHE A 269 -14.95 3.25 10.69
CA PHE A 269 -15.37 1.87 10.89
C PHE A 269 -14.54 1.18 11.98
N VAL A 270 -13.20 1.30 11.92
CA VAL A 270 -12.29 0.72 12.93
C VAL A 270 -12.59 1.24 14.33
N HIS A 271 -12.78 2.55 14.50
CA HIS A 271 -13.11 3.17 15.79
C HIS A 271 -14.51 2.77 16.28
N GLY A 272 -15.47 2.59 15.37
CA GLY A 272 -16.80 2.08 15.68
C GLY A 272 -16.76 0.64 16.22
N VAL A 273 -16.05 -0.25 15.53
CA VAL A 273 -15.83 -1.64 15.97
C VAL A 273 -15.11 -1.67 17.33
N PHE A 274 -14.12 -0.81 17.54
CA PHE A 274 -13.43 -0.69 18.82
C PHE A 274 -14.40 -0.28 19.95
N LEU A 275 -15.30 0.69 19.72
CA LEU A 275 -16.29 1.10 20.71
C LEU A 275 -17.31 0.02 21.02
N ASP A 276 -17.73 -0.75 20.02
CA ASP A 276 -18.69 -1.82 20.22
C ASP A 276 -18.10 -2.96 21.04
N THR A 277 -16.86 -3.35 20.73
CA THR A 277 -16.14 -4.44 21.43
C THR A 277 -15.68 -4.04 22.84
N ALA A 278 -15.20 -2.80 23.01
CA ALA A 278 -14.73 -2.31 24.30
C ALA A 278 -15.89 -1.77 25.16
N ARG A 279 -16.63 -2.68 25.81
CA ARG A 279 -17.84 -2.38 26.61
C ARG A 279 -17.70 -1.18 27.56
N SER A 280 -16.55 -1.00 28.19
CA SER A 280 -16.26 0.12 29.10
C SER A 280 -16.40 1.51 28.46
N TYR A 281 -16.25 1.61 27.13
CA TYR A 281 -16.29 2.88 26.40
C TYR A 281 -17.59 3.11 25.62
N ARG A 282 -18.57 2.18 25.66
CA ARG A 282 -19.82 2.29 24.88
C ARG A 282 -20.61 3.57 25.11
N HIS A 283 -20.53 4.17 26.30
CA HIS A 283 -21.16 5.45 26.59
C HIS A 283 -20.68 6.62 25.69
N HIS A 284 -19.53 6.47 25.01
CA HIS A 284 -19.02 7.41 24.01
C HIS A 284 -19.64 7.24 22.62
N GLN A 285 -20.35 6.14 22.34
CA GLN A 285 -20.89 5.83 21.01
C GLN A 285 -21.74 6.97 20.44
N LYS A 286 -22.60 7.61 21.24
CA LYS A 286 -23.42 8.74 20.76
C LYS A 286 -22.60 9.94 20.29
N TYR A 287 -21.47 10.23 20.96
CA TYR A 287 -20.59 11.34 20.60
C TYR A 287 -19.76 11.00 19.38
N TRP A 288 -19.27 9.76 19.31
CA TRP A 288 -18.57 9.25 18.15
C TRP A 288 -19.47 9.21 16.92
N LEU A 289 -20.73 8.74 17.03
CA LEU A 289 -21.70 8.75 15.93
C LEU A 289 -21.96 10.17 15.42
N GLY A 290 -22.17 11.14 16.32
CA GLY A 290 -22.34 12.54 15.93
C GLY A 290 -21.10 13.11 15.22
N ALA A 291 -19.90 12.79 15.70
CA ALA A 291 -18.66 13.24 15.08
C ALA A 291 -18.37 12.55 13.73
N ALA A 292 -18.67 11.26 13.62
CA ALA A 292 -18.55 10.47 12.39
C ALA A 292 -19.52 10.97 11.33
N ALA A 293 -20.79 11.20 11.70
CA ALA A 293 -21.78 11.78 10.80
C ALA A 293 -21.35 13.17 10.31
N LEU A 294 -20.84 14.02 11.20
CA LEU A 294 -20.30 15.32 10.81
C LEU A 294 -19.12 15.19 9.84
N ALA A 295 -18.15 14.31 10.12
CA ALA A 295 -16.99 14.11 9.26
C ALA A 295 -17.38 13.59 7.86
N VAL A 296 -18.32 12.64 7.79
CA VAL A 296 -18.84 12.12 6.51
C VAL A 296 -19.55 13.23 5.75
N THR A 297 -20.44 13.99 6.41
CA THR A 297 -21.16 15.11 5.79
C THR A 297 -20.20 16.15 5.22
N LEU A 298 -19.17 16.54 5.97
CA LEU A 298 -18.15 17.48 5.49
C LEU A 298 -17.30 16.90 4.36
N ALA A 299 -17.15 15.58 4.27
CA ALA A 299 -16.42 14.90 3.21
C ALA A 299 -17.24 14.60 1.95
N ILE A 300 -18.57 14.79 1.96
CA ILE A 300 -19.44 14.54 0.79
C ILE A 300 -18.91 15.18 -0.50
N PRO A 301 -18.44 16.45 -0.52
CA PRO A 301 -17.98 17.08 -1.76
C PRO A 301 -16.81 16.32 -2.41
N ILE A 302 -15.80 15.94 -1.64
CA ILE A 302 -14.63 15.23 -2.18
C ILE A 302 -14.97 13.78 -2.55
N LEU A 303 -15.87 13.13 -1.79
CA LEU A 303 -16.37 11.79 -2.11
C LEU A 303 -17.17 11.78 -3.42
N ALA A 304 -18.02 12.79 -3.64
CA ALA A 304 -18.81 12.92 -4.86
C ALA A 304 -17.94 13.18 -6.09
N ILE A 305 -16.97 14.09 -5.98
CA ILE A 305 -16.02 14.39 -7.08
C ILE A 305 -15.12 13.18 -7.35
N GLY A 306 -14.61 12.52 -6.30
CA GLY A 306 -13.83 11.29 -6.46
C GLY A 306 -14.61 10.19 -7.17
N TYR A 307 -15.90 10.04 -6.86
CA TYR A 307 -16.78 9.07 -7.51
C TYR A 307 -17.09 9.42 -8.96
N SER A 308 -17.29 10.71 -9.30
CA SER A 308 -17.53 11.13 -10.70
C SER A 308 -16.28 10.95 -11.56
N GLN A 309 -15.09 11.06 -10.97
CA GLN A 309 -13.82 10.85 -11.64
C GLN A 309 -13.37 9.38 -11.66
N ARG A 310 -14.18 8.41 -11.20
CA ARG A 310 -13.80 6.98 -11.24
C ARG A 310 -13.55 6.45 -12.66
N GLY A 311 -14.12 7.08 -13.69
CA GLY A 311 -13.82 6.75 -15.09
C GLY A 311 -12.35 7.00 -15.46
N GLN A 312 -11.62 7.81 -14.68
CA GLN A 312 -10.19 8.06 -14.86
C GLN A 312 -9.32 6.85 -14.53
N ILE A 313 -9.86 5.79 -13.92
CA ILE A 313 -9.18 4.49 -13.76
C ILE A 313 -9.75 3.42 -14.71
N ALA A 314 -10.68 3.78 -15.59
CA ALA A 314 -11.24 2.85 -16.57
C ALA A 314 -10.21 2.37 -17.60
N PHE A 315 -9.04 3.02 -17.69
CA PHE A 315 -7.90 2.50 -18.45
C PHE A 315 -7.33 1.19 -17.90
N LEU A 316 -7.64 0.84 -16.65
CA LEU A 316 -7.35 -0.49 -16.11
C LEU A 316 -8.22 -1.56 -16.76
N ALA A 317 -9.31 -1.19 -17.44
CA ALA A 317 -10.15 -2.13 -18.15
C ALA A 317 -9.59 -2.44 -19.55
N HIS A 318 -9.23 -3.70 -19.80
CA HIS A 318 -8.53 -4.14 -21.02
C HIS A 318 -9.51 -4.55 -22.14
N ALA A 319 -10.79 -4.71 -21.80
CA ALA A 319 -11.86 -5.16 -22.68
C ALA A 319 -12.00 -4.45 -24.05
N PRO A 320 -11.88 -3.10 -24.19
CA PRO A 320 -12.21 -2.46 -25.47
C PRO A 320 -11.16 -2.65 -26.58
N ASN A 321 -9.93 -3.08 -26.27
CA ASN A 321 -8.85 -3.24 -27.25
C ASN A 321 -8.76 -4.65 -27.84
N VAL A 322 -9.30 -5.66 -27.16
CA VAL A 322 -9.13 -7.09 -27.50
C VAL A 322 -9.60 -7.41 -28.92
N ARG A 323 -10.80 -6.94 -29.29
CA ARG A 323 -11.42 -7.25 -30.59
C ARG A 323 -10.60 -6.69 -31.76
N GLU A 324 -10.22 -5.42 -31.67
CA GLU A 324 -9.43 -4.74 -32.70
C GLU A 324 -8.01 -5.35 -32.80
N LEU A 325 -7.39 -5.68 -31.67
CA LEU A 325 -6.09 -6.35 -31.63
C LEU A 325 -6.12 -7.70 -32.36
N VAL A 326 -7.10 -8.55 -32.05
CA VAL A 326 -7.23 -9.86 -32.69
C VAL A 326 -7.47 -9.71 -34.19
N GLN A 327 -8.33 -8.78 -34.62
CA GLN A 327 -8.59 -8.52 -36.05
C GLN A 327 -7.34 -8.07 -36.81
N ARG A 328 -6.55 -7.15 -36.24
CA ARG A 328 -5.32 -6.66 -36.87
C ARG A 328 -4.22 -7.72 -36.90
N ILE A 329 -4.08 -8.52 -35.85
CA ILE A 329 -3.14 -9.67 -35.83
C ILE A 329 -3.54 -10.70 -36.89
N GLN A 330 -4.82 -11.09 -36.97
CA GLN A 330 -5.31 -12.01 -38.00
C GLN A 330 -4.99 -11.51 -39.40
N THR A 331 -5.21 -10.23 -39.66
CA THR A 331 -4.92 -9.61 -40.95
C THR A 331 -3.42 -9.66 -41.27
N ALA A 332 -2.56 -9.34 -40.30
CA ALA A 332 -1.10 -9.39 -40.46
C ALA A 332 -0.58 -10.82 -40.68
N LEU A 333 -1.22 -11.82 -40.07
CA LEU A 333 -0.81 -13.22 -40.11
C LEU A 333 -1.54 -14.07 -41.16
N ARG A 334 -2.29 -13.46 -42.09
CA ARG A 334 -3.01 -14.20 -43.15
C ARG A 334 -2.08 -15.16 -43.89
N GLY A 335 -2.49 -16.43 -43.94
CA GLY A 335 -1.74 -17.50 -44.60
C GLY A 335 -0.61 -18.10 -43.76
N ARG A 336 -0.50 -17.77 -42.47
CA ARG A 336 0.47 -18.36 -41.53
C ARG A 336 -0.25 -19.15 -40.44
N VAL A 337 0.37 -20.24 -39.97
CA VAL A 337 -0.11 -21.01 -38.82
C VAL A 337 0.36 -20.30 -37.56
N ALA A 338 -0.57 -19.79 -36.75
CA ALA A 338 -0.28 -19.05 -35.53
C ALA A 338 -1.40 -19.20 -34.49
N GLU A 339 -1.08 -18.94 -33.23
CA GLU A 339 -2.04 -18.82 -32.12
C GLU A 339 -1.85 -17.47 -31.42
N ILE A 340 -2.93 -16.93 -30.84
CA ILE A 340 -2.87 -15.79 -29.92
C ILE A 340 -3.09 -16.31 -28.50
N VAL A 341 -2.15 -16.03 -27.59
CA VAL A 341 -2.28 -16.38 -26.18
C VAL A 341 -2.39 -15.11 -25.34
N PHE A 342 -3.57 -14.86 -24.79
CA PHE A 342 -3.79 -13.83 -23.78
C PHE A 342 -3.45 -14.38 -22.40
N VAL A 343 -2.56 -13.71 -21.68
CA VAL A 343 -2.29 -13.99 -20.26
C VAL A 343 -2.86 -12.83 -19.44
N ASP A 344 -3.94 -13.09 -18.72
CA ASP A 344 -4.77 -12.06 -18.11
C ASP A 344 -4.80 -12.15 -16.57
N ASP A 345 -4.63 -10.99 -15.95
CA ASP A 345 -4.73 -10.77 -14.50
C ASP A 345 -5.90 -9.85 -14.14
N SER A 346 -6.76 -9.54 -15.12
CA SER A 346 -7.80 -8.55 -14.95
C SER A 346 -8.89 -9.04 -13.99
N ASN A 347 -9.51 -8.08 -13.33
CA ASN A 347 -10.66 -8.26 -12.45
C ASN A 347 -11.93 -7.62 -13.04
N ASP A 348 -11.94 -7.40 -14.35
CA ASP A 348 -13.06 -6.85 -15.11
C ASP A 348 -13.64 -7.88 -16.08
N ASP A 349 -14.37 -7.43 -17.10
CA ASP A 349 -15.03 -8.28 -18.09
C ASP A 349 -14.11 -8.73 -19.25
N THR A 350 -12.81 -8.44 -19.18
CA THR A 350 -11.84 -8.80 -20.23
C THR A 350 -11.83 -10.30 -20.55
N PRO A 351 -11.86 -11.24 -19.59
CA PRO A 351 -11.94 -12.68 -19.88
C PRO A 351 -13.16 -13.07 -20.72
N THR A 352 -14.31 -12.46 -20.43
CA THR A 352 -15.56 -12.69 -21.16
C THR A 352 -15.42 -12.21 -22.60
N VAL A 353 -14.87 -11.01 -22.79
CA VAL A 353 -14.65 -10.43 -24.13
C VAL A 353 -13.64 -11.27 -24.93
N ILE A 354 -12.55 -11.73 -24.31
CA ILE A 354 -11.60 -12.63 -24.96
C ILE A 354 -12.29 -13.93 -25.39
N GLY A 355 -13.15 -14.51 -24.54
CA GLY A 355 -13.93 -15.70 -24.89
C GLY A 355 -14.86 -15.51 -26.08
N GLN A 356 -15.53 -14.36 -26.17
CA GLN A 356 -16.38 -14.01 -27.32
C GLN A 356 -15.56 -13.85 -28.61
N VAL A 357 -14.44 -13.11 -28.54
CA VAL A 357 -13.56 -12.89 -29.69
C VAL A 357 -12.92 -14.20 -30.14
N ALA A 358 -12.55 -15.09 -29.21
CA ALA A 358 -11.98 -16.39 -29.53
C ALA A 358 -12.94 -17.30 -30.31
N ALA A 359 -14.25 -17.19 -30.07
CA ALA A 359 -15.26 -17.95 -30.81
C ALA A 359 -15.44 -17.47 -32.26
N GLU A 360 -15.08 -16.21 -32.55
CA GLU A 360 -15.25 -15.57 -33.87
C GLU A 360 -13.93 -15.48 -34.67
N ALA A 361 -12.78 -15.72 -34.03
CA ALA A 361 -11.47 -15.55 -34.64
C ALA A 361 -11.11 -16.67 -35.64
N GLU A 362 -10.40 -16.32 -36.71
CA GLU A 362 -9.94 -17.28 -37.74
C GLU A 362 -8.70 -18.06 -37.28
N ILE A 363 -7.94 -17.53 -36.32
CA ILE A 363 -6.80 -18.21 -35.70
C ILE A 363 -7.13 -18.56 -34.24
N PRO A 364 -6.58 -19.66 -33.70
CA PRO A 364 -6.79 -20.03 -32.31
C PRO A 364 -6.44 -18.90 -31.34
N VAL A 365 -7.39 -18.52 -30.49
CA VAL A 365 -7.18 -17.56 -29.40
C VAL A 365 -7.38 -18.28 -28.07
N ARG A 366 -6.36 -18.29 -27.23
CA ARG A 366 -6.36 -18.94 -25.91
C ARG A 366 -6.23 -17.90 -24.81
N LEU A 367 -6.96 -18.11 -23.72
CA LEU A 367 -6.87 -17.31 -22.49
C LEU A 367 -6.22 -18.14 -21.38
N ILE A 368 -5.20 -17.59 -20.74
CA ILE A 368 -4.59 -18.09 -19.52
C ILE A 368 -4.87 -17.07 -18.43
N ARG A 369 -5.74 -17.44 -17.48
CA ARG A 369 -6.03 -16.61 -16.31
C ARG A 369 -5.08 -16.94 -15.19
N ARG A 370 -4.52 -15.91 -14.53
CA ARG A 370 -3.66 -16.11 -13.35
C ARG A 370 -4.37 -15.68 -12.08
N ASP A 371 -4.65 -16.64 -11.20
CA ASP A 371 -5.27 -16.37 -9.90
C ASP A 371 -4.35 -15.58 -8.95
N GLN A 372 -3.04 -15.70 -9.15
CA GLN A 372 -2.03 -14.94 -8.42
C GLN A 372 -1.08 -14.27 -9.42
N PRO A 373 -1.16 -12.94 -9.61
CA PRO A 373 -0.36 -12.20 -10.60
C PRO A 373 1.08 -11.97 -10.11
N VAL A 374 1.77 -13.05 -9.75
CA VAL A 374 3.16 -13.00 -9.27
C VAL A 374 4.04 -12.46 -10.40
N GLY A 375 4.83 -11.44 -10.06
CA GLY A 375 5.80 -10.85 -10.97
C GLY A 375 5.25 -9.91 -12.04
N GLY A 376 3.98 -9.52 -11.96
CA GLY A 376 3.37 -8.51 -12.82
C GLY A 376 3.42 -8.88 -14.31
N PRO A 377 3.56 -7.89 -15.22
CA PRO A 377 3.57 -8.15 -16.67
C PRO A 377 4.73 -9.05 -17.12
N SER A 378 5.91 -8.94 -16.50
CA SER A 378 7.03 -9.85 -16.82
C SER A 378 6.69 -11.29 -16.46
N GLY A 379 5.99 -11.52 -15.34
CA GLY A 379 5.49 -12.85 -14.98
C GLY A 379 4.43 -13.38 -15.95
N ALA A 380 3.59 -12.50 -16.50
CA ALA A 380 2.58 -12.90 -17.49
C ALA A 380 3.25 -13.41 -18.77
N VAL A 381 4.28 -12.69 -19.24
CA VAL A 381 5.09 -13.10 -20.40
C VAL A 381 5.77 -14.46 -20.15
N LEU A 382 6.35 -14.69 -18.97
CA LEU A 382 6.98 -15.99 -18.66
C LEU A 382 5.97 -17.14 -18.71
N VAL A 383 4.77 -16.96 -18.14
CA VAL A 383 3.70 -17.97 -18.21
C VAL A 383 3.29 -18.20 -19.67
N GLY A 384 3.12 -17.14 -20.46
CA GLY A 384 2.78 -17.24 -21.88
C GLY A 384 3.85 -17.99 -22.69
N LEU A 385 5.14 -17.72 -22.44
CA LEU A 385 6.26 -18.41 -23.10
C LEU A 385 6.35 -19.88 -22.71
N ALA A 386 6.13 -20.20 -21.42
CA ALA A 386 6.16 -21.57 -20.92
C ALA A 386 5.02 -22.43 -21.50
N GLU A 387 3.84 -21.82 -21.68
CA GLU A 387 2.64 -22.48 -22.18
C GLU A 387 2.54 -22.48 -23.71
N SER A 388 3.38 -21.72 -24.41
CA SER A 388 3.39 -21.69 -25.88
C SER A 388 4.03 -22.95 -26.45
N THR A 389 3.41 -23.47 -27.51
CA THR A 389 3.92 -24.65 -28.23
C THR A 389 4.72 -24.29 -29.49
N SER A 390 4.75 -23.00 -29.84
CA SER A 390 5.40 -22.50 -31.04
C SER A 390 6.90 -22.34 -30.85
N ASP A 391 7.67 -22.50 -31.93
CA ASP A 391 9.13 -22.29 -31.92
C ASP A 391 9.48 -20.82 -31.76
N TRP A 392 8.74 -19.95 -32.45
CA TRP A 392 8.82 -18.51 -32.36
C TRP A 392 7.65 -17.95 -31.56
N CYS A 393 7.96 -17.20 -30.50
CA CYS A 393 6.99 -16.50 -29.69
C CYS A 393 7.14 -14.99 -29.89
N ILE A 394 6.03 -14.29 -30.10
CA ILE A 394 6.02 -12.83 -30.19
C ILE A 394 5.38 -12.28 -28.93
N VAL A 395 6.10 -11.38 -28.26
CA VAL A 395 5.63 -10.67 -27.09
C VAL A 395 5.24 -9.27 -27.52
N MET A 396 4.01 -8.85 -27.22
CA MET A 396 3.52 -7.50 -27.47
C MET A 396 2.43 -7.10 -26.45
N ASP A 397 2.40 -5.81 -26.11
CA ASP A 397 1.30 -5.19 -25.35
C ASP A 397 -0.06 -5.25 -26.08
N GLY A 398 -1.14 -5.42 -25.30
CA GLY A 398 -2.51 -5.55 -25.80
C GLY A 398 -3.28 -4.24 -26.04
N ASP A 399 -2.60 -3.10 -26.06
CA ASP A 399 -3.22 -1.76 -26.15
C ASP A 399 -3.10 -1.11 -27.55
N LEU A 400 -2.65 -1.87 -28.54
CA LEU A 400 -2.41 -1.46 -29.93
C LEU A 400 -1.32 -0.39 -30.12
N GLN A 401 -0.52 -0.06 -29.09
CA GLN A 401 0.67 0.78 -29.27
C GLN A 401 1.76 0.05 -30.07
N HIS A 402 1.80 -1.28 -29.95
CA HIS A 402 2.58 -2.13 -30.83
C HIS A 402 1.74 -2.51 -32.06
N PRO A 403 2.10 -2.01 -33.26
CA PRO A 403 1.34 -2.29 -34.47
C PRO A 403 1.47 -3.77 -34.86
N PRO A 404 0.37 -4.54 -34.93
CA PRO A 404 0.41 -5.94 -35.38
C PRO A 404 1.00 -6.11 -36.79
N GLU A 405 0.99 -5.07 -37.62
CA GLU A 405 1.52 -5.10 -38.99
C GLU A 405 3.04 -5.29 -39.04
N VAL A 406 3.73 -5.14 -37.91
CA VAL A 406 5.19 -5.37 -37.79
C VAL A 406 5.51 -6.83 -37.49
N ILE A 407 4.53 -7.62 -37.03
CA ILE A 407 4.70 -9.05 -36.76
C ILE A 407 5.33 -9.82 -37.94
N PRO A 408 4.86 -9.65 -39.20
CA PRO A 408 5.43 -10.38 -40.34
C PRO A 408 6.90 -10.03 -40.60
N VAL A 409 7.29 -8.79 -40.32
CA VAL A 409 8.68 -8.33 -40.48
C VAL A 409 9.57 -9.02 -39.44
N LEU A 410 9.17 -9.00 -38.16
CA LEU A 410 9.93 -9.67 -37.09
C LEU A 410 10.09 -11.17 -37.35
N LEU A 411 9.03 -11.83 -37.82
CA LEU A 411 9.07 -13.25 -38.17
C LEU A 411 9.97 -13.53 -39.37
N SER A 412 9.87 -12.72 -40.43
CA SER A 412 10.69 -12.93 -41.63
C SER A 412 12.17 -12.74 -41.29
N SER A 413 12.54 -11.69 -40.56
CA SER A 413 13.91 -11.48 -40.10
C SER A 413 14.41 -12.58 -39.15
N GLY A 414 13.53 -13.10 -38.28
CA GLY A 414 13.85 -14.24 -37.41
C GLY A 414 14.11 -15.53 -38.19
N ILE A 415 13.35 -15.78 -39.25
CA ILE A 415 13.50 -16.97 -40.10
C ILE A 415 14.72 -16.84 -41.03
N ASP A 416 14.89 -15.68 -41.66
CA ASP A 416 15.89 -15.47 -42.71
C ASP A 416 17.31 -15.29 -42.16
N GLN A 417 17.44 -14.61 -41.00
CA GLN A 417 18.74 -14.28 -40.41
C GLN A 417 19.12 -15.20 -39.24
N ASP A 418 18.20 -16.06 -38.81
CA ASP A 418 18.37 -17.06 -37.74
C ASP A 418 18.94 -16.55 -36.40
N PRO A 419 18.50 -15.40 -35.85
CA PRO A 419 18.87 -14.98 -34.50
C PRO A 419 18.08 -15.74 -33.43
N ASP A 420 18.52 -15.62 -32.19
CA ASP A 420 17.76 -16.06 -31.02
C ASP A 420 16.59 -15.11 -30.69
N ILE A 421 16.77 -13.81 -30.95
CA ILE A 421 15.77 -12.78 -30.69
C ILE A 421 15.81 -11.64 -31.72
N VAL A 422 14.62 -11.19 -32.13
CA VAL A 422 14.39 -10.03 -32.99
C VAL A 422 13.67 -8.95 -32.18
N VAL A 423 14.33 -7.82 -31.94
CA VAL A 423 13.79 -6.73 -31.12
C VAL A 423 13.16 -5.69 -32.04
N ALA A 424 11.88 -5.37 -31.83
CA ALA A 424 11.27 -4.22 -32.50
C ALA A 424 11.79 -2.96 -31.79
N SER A 425 12.69 -2.22 -32.46
CA SER A 425 13.37 -1.08 -31.88
C SER A 425 12.80 0.24 -32.37
N ARG A 426 12.61 1.18 -31.44
CA ARG A 426 12.21 2.56 -31.74
C ARG A 426 13.39 3.44 -32.15
N HIS A 427 14.62 2.94 -32.04
CA HIS A 427 15.86 3.72 -32.12
C HIS A 427 16.74 3.37 -33.33
N VAL A 428 16.34 2.41 -34.16
CA VAL A 428 17.00 2.07 -35.44
C VAL A 428 16.45 2.97 -36.55
N ASN A 429 17.24 3.27 -37.59
CA ASN A 429 16.82 4.11 -38.73
C ASN A 429 15.48 3.62 -39.32
N GLY A 430 14.46 4.49 -39.31
CA GLY A 430 13.08 4.16 -39.72
C GLY A 430 12.12 3.91 -38.55
N GLY A 431 12.64 3.72 -37.33
CA GLY A 431 11.85 3.69 -36.10
C GLY A 431 11.50 5.11 -35.63
N SER A 432 10.26 5.31 -35.20
CA SER A 432 9.80 6.61 -34.70
C SER A 432 8.97 6.43 -33.43
N SER A 433 9.20 7.31 -32.47
CA SER A 433 8.44 7.42 -31.23
C SER A 433 7.48 8.62 -31.24
N GLU A 434 7.11 9.13 -32.43
CA GLU A 434 6.24 10.29 -32.65
C GLU A 434 4.87 10.20 -31.96
N GLY A 435 4.43 9.00 -31.55
CA GLY A 435 3.28 8.80 -30.69
C GLY A 435 3.37 9.40 -29.26
N LEU A 436 4.53 9.95 -28.86
CA LEU A 436 4.81 10.47 -27.52
C LEU A 436 5.10 11.98 -27.56
N SER A 437 4.24 12.80 -26.96
CA SER A 437 4.44 14.26 -26.90
C SER A 437 5.59 14.65 -25.95
N GLY A 438 6.73 15.08 -26.51
CA GLY A 438 7.70 15.98 -25.84
C GLY A 438 9.19 15.63 -26.00
N ARG A 439 9.99 16.58 -26.53
CA ARG A 439 11.45 16.47 -26.72
C ARG A 439 12.22 16.12 -25.43
N LEU A 440 11.74 16.57 -24.26
CA LEU A 440 12.36 16.31 -22.95
C LEU A 440 12.24 14.83 -22.52
N ARG A 441 11.16 14.13 -22.91
CA ARG A 441 10.94 12.72 -22.58
C ARG A 441 11.81 11.79 -23.43
N HIS A 442 12.01 12.12 -24.70
CA HIS A 442 12.97 11.40 -25.55
C HIS A 442 14.38 11.48 -24.97
N LEU A 443 14.78 12.63 -24.45
CA LEU A 443 16.09 12.81 -23.81
C LEU A 443 16.24 11.97 -22.53
N VAL A 444 15.21 11.90 -21.69
CA VAL A 444 15.22 11.06 -20.47
C VAL A 444 15.20 9.57 -20.79
N SER A 445 14.42 9.14 -21.79
CA SER A 445 14.39 7.73 -22.21
C SER A 445 15.72 7.32 -22.85
N ALA A 446 16.32 8.20 -23.66
CA ALA A 446 17.62 7.98 -24.26
C ALA A 446 18.73 7.91 -23.19
N SER A 447 18.72 8.81 -22.19
CA SER A 447 19.73 8.79 -21.12
C SER A 447 19.61 7.56 -20.21
N ALA A 448 18.38 7.12 -19.89
CA ALA A 448 18.16 5.86 -19.18
C ALA A 448 18.65 4.64 -19.98
N THR A 449 18.41 4.62 -21.28
CA THR A 449 18.86 3.55 -22.18
C THR A 449 20.40 3.51 -22.26
N VAL A 450 21.05 4.67 -22.37
CA VAL A 450 22.51 4.79 -22.34
C VAL A 450 23.08 4.28 -21.00
N LEU A 451 22.48 4.66 -19.88
CA LEU A 451 22.90 4.21 -18.56
C LEU A 451 22.79 2.68 -18.40
N VAL A 452 21.67 2.09 -18.82
CA VAL A 452 21.47 0.63 -18.76
C VAL A 452 22.47 -0.10 -19.65
N ARG A 453 22.72 0.40 -20.87
CA ARG A 453 23.74 -0.18 -21.76
C ARG A 453 25.15 -0.07 -21.18
N ALA A 454 25.47 1.02 -20.48
CA ALA A 454 26.74 1.20 -19.79
C ALA A 454 26.94 0.23 -18.61
N MET A 455 25.86 -0.16 -17.92
CA MET A 455 25.92 -1.15 -16.83
C MET A 455 26.12 -2.59 -17.33
N PHE A 456 25.74 -2.90 -18.57
CA PHE A 456 25.83 -4.22 -19.17
C PHE A 456 26.51 -4.20 -20.55
N PRO A 457 27.77 -3.73 -20.65
CA PRO A 457 28.42 -3.38 -21.92
C PRO A 457 28.65 -4.58 -22.85
N THR A 458 28.82 -5.79 -22.28
CA THR A 458 28.98 -7.01 -23.06
C THR A 458 27.65 -7.62 -23.48
N ARG A 459 26.62 -7.55 -22.61
CA ARG A 459 25.32 -8.21 -22.84
C ARG A 459 24.38 -7.38 -23.72
N LEU A 460 24.47 -6.05 -23.67
CA LEU A 460 23.61 -5.12 -24.42
C LEU A 460 24.32 -4.45 -25.60
N ARG A 461 25.46 -5.00 -26.03
CA ARG A 461 26.29 -4.42 -27.10
C ARG A 461 25.52 -4.25 -28.41
N ASN A 462 24.69 -5.24 -28.74
CA ASN A 462 23.98 -5.35 -30.01
C ASN A 462 22.46 -5.04 -29.88
N CYS A 463 22.04 -4.36 -28.81
CA CYS A 463 20.66 -3.95 -28.63
C CYS A 463 20.60 -2.46 -28.24
N THR A 464 19.93 -1.67 -29.07
CA THR A 464 19.71 -0.24 -28.87
C THR A 464 18.47 0.05 -28.04
N ASP A 465 17.46 -0.83 -28.03
CA ASP A 465 16.23 -0.67 -27.25
C ASP A 465 15.92 -1.87 -26.32
N PRO A 466 16.72 -2.12 -25.27
CA PRO A 466 16.52 -3.26 -24.36
C PRO A 466 15.27 -3.15 -23.47
N MET A 467 14.52 -2.05 -23.60
CA MET A 467 13.40 -1.70 -22.73
C MET A 467 12.04 -1.79 -23.45
N THR A 468 12.01 -2.19 -24.73
CA THR A 468 10.79 -2.41 -25.49
C THR A 468 10.01 -3.63 -24.96
N GLY A 469 8.69 -3.56 -25.10
CA GLY A 469 7.78 -4.69 -24.84
C GLY A 469 7.43 -5.49 -26.09
N PHE A 470 8.01 -5.14 -27.26
CA PHE A 470 7.70 -5.74 -28.54
C PHE A 470 8.93 -6.44 -29.14
N PHE A 471 8.92 -7.77 -29.17
CA PHE A 471 10.01 -8.57 -29.72
C PHE A 471 9.52 -9.98 -30.09
N ALA A 472 10.22 -10.63 -31.02
CA ALA A 472 10.06 -12.04 -31.34
C ALA A 472 11.26 -12.83 -30.79
N ILE A 473 11.02 -14.02 -30.22
CA ILE A 473 12.05 -14.81 -29.56
C ILE A 473 11.89 -16.31 -29.85
N ARG A 474 13.00 -17.01 -30.02
CA ARG A 474 13.01 -18.47 -30.04
C ARG A 474 12.78 -19.00 -28.63
N ARG A 475 11.73 -19.79 -28.45
CA ARG A 475 11.38 -20.34 -27.13
C ARG A 475 12.53 -21.15 -26.51
N CYS A 476 13.28 -21.88 -27.34
CA CYS A 476 14.43 -22.69 -26.89
C CYS A 476 15.69 -21.88 -26.53
N ALA A 477 15.76 -20.60 -26.89
CA ALA A 477 16.93 -19.76 -26.63
C ALA A 477 16.94 -19.16 -25.22
N VAL A 478 15.86 -19.35 -24.45
CA VAL A 478 15.71 -18.76 -23.11
C VAL A 478 15.49 -19.83 -22.07
N ASP A 479 16.35 -19.82 -21.05
CA ASP A 479 16.08 -20.53 -19.81
C ASP A 479 15.07 -19.74 -18.96
N LEU A 480 13.80 -20.13 -19.04
CA LEU A 480 12.71 -19.47 -18.32
C LEU A 480 12.85 -19.59 -16.79
N ASP A 481 13.48 -20.65 -16.29
CA ASP A 481 13.65 -20.89 -14.84
C ASP A 481 14.70 -19.95 -14.23
N SER A 482 15.66 -19.49 -15.05
CA SER A 482 16.68 -18.52 -14.64
C SER A 482 16.14 -17.09 -14.46
N LEU A 483 14.95 -16.79 -15.03
CA LEU A 483 14.39 -15.44 -15.05
C LEU A 483 13.63 -15.14 -13.76
N ARG A 484 13.98 -14.02 -13.12
CA ARG A 484 13.25 -13.50 -11.96
C ARG A 484 12.19 -12.48 -12.44
N PRO A 485 10.89 -12.78 -12.34
CA PRO A 485 9.84 -11.87 -12.80
C PRO A 485 9.64 -10.74 -11.79
N ARG A 486 10.52 -9.75 -11.76
CA ARG A 486 10.32 -8.52 -10.98
C ARG A 486 10.26 -7.32 -11.93
N GLY A 487 9.08 -6.71 -12.05
CA GLY A 487 8.90 -5.44 -12.75
C GLY A 487 8.31 -5.58 -14.17
N PHE A 488 8.58 -4.56 -15.00
CA PHE A 488 7.89 -4.32 -16.29
C PHE A 488 8.77 -4.52 -17.53
N LYS A 489 10.00 -5.02 -17.37
CA LYS A 489 11.05 -4.98 -18.42
C LYS A 489 11.67 -6.35 -18.64
N ILE A 490 10.84 -7.27 -19.12
CA ILE A 490 11.22 -8.67 -19.34
C ILE A 490 12.36 -8.82 -20.35
N LEU A 491 12.38 -8.02 -21.43
CA LEU A 491 13.44 -8.07 -22.45
C LEU A 491 14.82 -7.80 -21.85
N LEU A 492 14.96 -6.77 -21.02
CA LEU A 492 16.21 -6.49 -20.30
C LEU A 492 16.61 -7.67 -19.40
N GLY A 493 15.65 -8.29 -18.72
CA GLY A 493 15.88 -9.50 -17.93
C GLY A 493 16.45 -10.64 -18.76
N ILE A 494 15.84 -10.92 -19.92
CA ILE A 494 16.26 -11.94 -20.88
C ILE A 494 17.68 -11.67 -21.37
N LEU A 495 17.95 -10.46 -21.86
CA LEU A 495 19.26 -10.06 -22.40
C LEU A 495 20.36 -10.06 -21.35
N ALA A 496 20.04 -9.68 -20.10
CA ALA A 496 21.03 -9.62 -19.03
C ALA A 496 21.43 -11.02 -18.51
N HIS A 497 20.53 -12.00 -18.54
CA HIS A 497 20.77 -13.33 -17.98
C HIS A 497 21.23 -14.36 -19.02
N ASN A 498 20.81 -14.23 -20.28
CA ASN A 498 21.15 -15.16 -21.35
C ASN A 498 22.23 -14.60 -22.28
N THR A 499 22.98 -15.47 -22.94
CA THR A 499 23.90 -15.10 -24.02
C THR A 499 23.25 -15.49 -25.32
N ILE A 500 22.57 -14.53 -25.94
CA ILE A 500 21.73 -14.75 -27.12
C ILE A 500 22.10 -13.77 -28.24
N THR A 501 21.90 -14.20 -29.48
CA THR A 501 22.08 -13.40 -30.69
C THR A 501 20.88 -12.50 -30.93
N VAL A 502 21.11 -11.20 -31.09
CA VAL A 502 20.08 -10.16 -31.19
C VAL A 502 20.20 -9.44 -32.52
N ILE A 503 19.08 -9.27 -33.22
CA ILE A 503 18.93 -8.29 -34.29
C ILE A 503 17.80 -7.31 -33.95
N GLU A 504 17.80 -6.14 -34.57
CA GLU A 504 16.78 -5.12 -34.35
C GLU A 504 16.12 -4.73 -35.67
N GLU A 505 14.79 -4.70 -35.67
CA GLU A 505 13.98 -4.19 -36.79
C GLU A 505 13.31 -2.87 -36.39
N PRO A 506 13.30 -1.86 -37.27
CA PRO A 506 12.66 -0.59 -36.96
C PRO A 506 11.14 -0.74 -36.91
N PHE A 507 10.49 -0.05 -35.97
CA PHE A 507 9.04 0.16 -36.03
C PHE A 507 8.62 1.54 -35.56
N VAL A 508 7.46 1.98 -36.07
CA VAL A 508 6.81 3.21 -35.63
C VAL A 508 5.87 2.88 -34.48
N PHE A 509 6.12 3.48 -33.31
CA PHE A 509 5.29 3.31 -32.13
C PHE A 509 3.95 4.02 -32.33
N GLY A 510 2.85 3.25 -32.35
CA GLY A 510 1.52 3.76 -32.66
C GLY A 510 0.93 4.60 -31.53
N HIS A 511 -0.04 5.46 -31.86
CA HIS A 511 -0.93 6.03 -30.86
C HIS A 511 -1.84 4.93 -30.30
N ARG A 512 -2.10 4.98 -28.99
CA ARG A 512 -2.98 4.00 -28.34
C ARG A 512 -4.40 4.09 -28.90
N HIS A 513 -5.00 2.96 -29.23
CA HIS A 513 -6.33 2.90 -29.84
C HIS A 513 -7.46 3.26 -28.85
N ALA A 514 -7.42 2.69 -27.64
CA ALA A 514 -8.28 3.11 -26.51
C ALA A 514 -7.60 2.87 -25.14
N GLY A 515 -8.00 3.66 -24.13
CA GLY A 515 -7.41 3.67 -22.77
C GLY A 515 -6.24 4.66 -22.61
N GLU A 516 -5.87 5.02 -21.38
CA GLU A 516 -4.74 5.94 -21.07
C GLU A 516 -3.51 5.22 -20.49
N SER A 517 -2.30 5.70 -20.81
CA SER A 517 -1.01 5.04 -20.54
C SER A 517 -0.81 4.58 -19.08
N ASN A 518 -0.45 3.30 -18.88
CA ASN A 518 0.04 2.78 -17.59
C ASN A 518 1.46 3.28 -17.26
N ALA A 519 2.14 3.92 -18.22
CA ALA A 519 3.47 4.52 -18.10
C ALA A 519 3.46 5.96 -18.63
N VAL A 520 2.97 6.87 -17.79
CA VAL A 520 3.22 8.33 -17.79
C VAL A 520 2.46 9.23 -18.81
N ASN A 521 1.80 10.23 -18.18
CA ASN A 521 1.33 11.57 -18.55
C ASN A 521 0.15 11.81 -19.50
N LYS A 522 -0.95 12.21 -18.84
CA LYS A 522 -2.04 13.06 -19.33
C LYS A 522 -1.53 14.45 -19.70
N VAL A 523 -1.50 14.74 -21.00
CA VAL A 523 -1.77 16.08 -21.55
C VAL A 523 -2.46 15.87 -22.90
N LYS A 524 -3.76 16.12 -23.00
CA LYS A 524 -4.37 16.45 -24.31
C LYS A 524 -3.97 17.90 -24.63
N PRO A 525 -3.43 18.20 -25.83
CA PRO A 525 -3.47 19.56 -26.33
C PRO A 525 -4.94 19.91 -26.55
N GLN A 526 -5.43 20.97 -25.90
CA GLN A 526 -6.64 21.63 -26.37
C GLN A 526 -6.30 22.25 -27.71
N GLU A 527 -7.01 21.83 -28.76
CA GLU A 527 -7.10 22.58 -30.01
C GLU A 527 -7.52 24.01 -29.71
N ASN A 528 -6.79 24.96 -30.29
CA ASN A 528 -7.16 26.36 -30.35
C ASN A 528 -8.49 26.49 -31.07
N ASP A 529 -9.55 26.85 -30.34
CA ASP A 529 -10.76 27.41 -30.93
C ASP A 529 -10.62 28.95 -30.92
N PRO A 530 -10.48 29.62 -32.07
CA PRO A 530 -10.35 31.06 -32.14
C PRO A 530 -11.74 31.68 -32.12
N ALA A 531 -12.36 31.81 -30.95
CA ALA A 531 -13.52 32.67 -30.81
C ALA A 531 -13.73 33.13 -29.37
N ILE A 532 -14.00 34.44 -29.28
CA ILE A 532 -14.52 35.21 -28.16
C ILE A 532 -13.44 35.95 -27.37
N TRP A 533 -13.48 37.27 -27.60
CA TRP A 533 -12.67 38.37 -27.07
C TRP A 533 -12.68 38.48 -25.54
#